data_AF-A0A7Y4L9N3-F1
#
_entry.id   AF-A0A7Y4L9N3-F1
#
_cell.length_a   1.000
_cell.length_b   1.000
_cell.length_c   1.000
_cell.angle_alpha   90.00
_cell.angle_beta   90.00
_cell.angle_gamma   90.00
#
_symmetry.space_group_name_H-M   'P 1'
#
loop_
_entity.id
_entity.type
_entity.pdbx_description
1 polymer ?
#
loop_
_entity_poly.entity_id
_entity_poly.type
_entity_poly.pdbx_seq_one_letter_code
_entity_poly.pdbx_strand_id
1 'polypeptide(L)'
;MVLLNREGLPYLTVLDQYSTGKLETVYNIKVEDFSTYHIGHLGVWVHNANCCDFVNTYGDIEKKFIEGGWVDKTTGKVQYLDPFDEVRKDFPDGASASVDHILPKNGFDKITGFDRLPKEVQEAFINDPMNLQPLPKELNSSKGKKVETGTDGWKMYVKEGKEISPEYRAHLKKVQQEIIRRGLR
;
A
#
# COMPACT_ATOMS: atom_id res chain seq x y z
N MET A 1 -13.37 13.04 12.59
CA MET A 1 -11.91 12.81 12.50
C MET A 1 -11.32 12.88 13.91
N VAL A 2 -10.31 12.08 14.26
CA VAL A 2 -9.63 12.15 15.57
C VAL A 2 -8.18 12.57 15.34
N LEU A 3 -7.75 13.66 15.98
CA LEU A 3 -6.37 14.11 15.99
C LEU A 3 -5.62 13.40 17.12
N LEU A 4 -4.41 12.93 16.80
CA LEU A 4 -3.52 12.24 17.71
C LEU A 4 -2.51 13.22 18.31
N ASN A 5 -2.08 13.00 19.55
CA ASN A 5 -0.97 13.75 20.15
C ASN A 5 0.39 13.29 19.60
N ARG A 6 1.48 13.88 20.10
CA ARG A 6 2.86 13.55 19.67
C ARG A 6 3.21 12.07 19.93
N GLU A 7 2.58 11.46 20.92
CA GLU A 7 2.73 10.06 21.29
C GLU A 7 1.79 9.13 20.51
N GLY A 8 1.05 9.64 19.52
CA GLY A 8 0.13 8.85 18.67
C GLY A 8 -1.19 8.48 19.35
N LEU A 9 -1.49 9.04 20.52
CA LEU A 9 -2.71 8.75 21.28
C LEU A 9 -3.85 9.72 20.88
N PRO A 10 -5.11 9.25 20.83
CA PRO A 10 -6.28 10.10 20.60
C PRO A 10 -6.31 11.29 21.56
N TYR A 11 -6.35 12.51 21.03
CA TYR A 11 -6.34 13.73 21.82
C TYR A 11 -7.57 14.61 21.58
N LEU A 12 -7.96 14.80 20.31
CA LEU A 12 -9.06 15.70 19.97
C LEU A 12 -9.98 15.09 18.91
N THR A 13 -11.28 15.09 19.17
CA THR A 13 -12.29 14.66 18.19
C THR A 13 -12.83 15.88 17.45
N VAL A 14 -12.62 15.92 16.13
CA VAL A 14 -13.23 16.90 15.24
C VAL A 14 -14.70 16.55 15.09
N LEU A 15 -15.56 17.43 15.62
CA LEU A 15 -17.02 17.28 15.58
C LEU A 15 -17.60 17.69 14.23
N ASP A 16 -17.06 18.74 13.61
CA ASP A 16 -17.50 19.24 12.32
C ASP A 16 -16.39 20.04 11.62
N GLN A 17 -16.46 20.17 10.30
CA GLN A 17 -15.57 20.97 9.48
C GLN A 17 -16.34 21.59 8.32
N TYR A 18 -16.16 22.89 8.11
CA TYR A 18 -16.73 23.60 6.98
C TYR A 18 -15.71 24.58 6.38
N SER A 19 -15.84 24.81 5.07
CA SER A 19 -15.03 25.81 4.37
C SER A 19 -15.43 27.21 4.83
N THR A 20 -14.44 27.99 5.28
CA THR A 20 -14.68 29.37 5.74
C THR A 20 -14.78 30.36 4.57
N GLY A 21 -14.40 29.95 3.35
CA GLY A 21 -14.30 30.83 2.19
C GLY A 21 -13.21 31.90 2.29
N LYS A 22 -12.40 31.87 3.35
CA LYS A 22 -11.30 32.82 3.58
C LYS A 22 -9.97 32.17 3.22
N LEU A 23 -9.11 32.92 2.53
CA LEU A 23 -7.74 32.53 2.27
C LEU A 23 -6.87 33.01 3.44
N GLU A 24 -6.06 32.10 3.98
CA GLU A 24 -5.09 32.39 5.03
C GLU A 24 -3.67 32.22 4.50
N THR A 25 -2.72 32.95 5.07
CA THR A 25 -1.30 32.77 4.73
C THR A 25 -0.79 31.47 5.34
N VAL A 26 -0.27 30.59 4.49
CA VAL A 26 0.26 29.29 4.90
C VAL A 26 1.79 29.34 4.88
N TYR A 27 2.42 28.94 5.99
CA TYR A 27 3.87 28.82 6.07
C TYR A 27 4.28 27.37 5.87
N ASN A 28 5.17 27.13 4.91
CA ASN A 28 5.72 25.82 4.65
C ASN A 28 6.93 25.61 5.56
N ILE A 29 6.90 24.56 6.39
CA ILE A 29 8.03 24.21 7.25
C ILE A 29 8.55 22.88 6.73
N LYS A 30 9.79 22.89 6.27
CA LYS A 30 10.49 21.65 5.90
C LYS A 30 11.11 21.07 7.15
N VAL A 31 10.48 20.02 7.68
CA VAL A 31 11.12 19.11 8.63
C VAL A 31 11.88 18.08 7.79
N GLU A 32 13.01 17.57 8.29
CA GLU A 32 14.04 16.90 7.49
C GLU A 32 13.58 15.69 6.65
N ASP A 33 12.34 15.22 6.75
CA ASP A 33 11.73 14.24 5.83
C ASP A 33 10.22 14.46 5.56
N PHE A 34 9.64 15.61 5.93
CA PHE A 34 8.20 15.87 5.81
C PHE A 34 7.90 17.24 5.20
N SER A 35 6.94 17.28 4.27
CA SER A 35 6.32 18.53 3.79
C SER A 35 5.04 18.78 4.58
N THR A 36 5.12 19.67 5.58
CA THR A 36 4.00 20.01 6.46
C THR A 36 3.73 21.50 6.43
N TYR A 37 2.44 21.85 6.44
CA TYR A 37 2.00 23.24 6.51
C TYR A 37 1.54 23.58 7.93
N HIS A 38 1.93 24.77 8.40
CA HIS A 38 1.40 25.34 9.64
C HIS A 38 0.47 26.51 9.31
N ILE A 39 -0.76 26.48 9.85
CA ILE A 39 -1.73 27.57 9.72
C ILE A 39 -1.99 28.18 11.09
N GLY A 40 -1.49 29.40 11.29
CA GLY A 40 -2.01 30.39 12.24
C GLY A 40 -2.12 29.99 13.72
N HIS A 41 -2.78 30.88 14.48
CA HIS A 41 -2.77 30.92 15.96
C HIS A 41 -3.44 29.72 16.65
N LEU A 42 -4.11 28.82 15.91
CA LEU A 42 -4.79 27.63 16.42
C LEU A 42 -4.17 26.30 15.94
N GLY A 43 -3.06 26.37 15.18
CA GLY A 43 -2.11 25.27 14.94
C GLY A 43 -2.72 23.91 14.57
N VAL A 44 -3.31 23.78 13.38
CA VAL A 44 -3.61 22.47 12.79
C VAL A 44 -2.50 22.09 11.81
N TRP A 45 -1.91 20.91 11.99
CA TRP A 45 -0.98 20.35 11.01
C TRP A 45 -1.79 19.69 9.89
N VAL A 46 -1.55 20.13 8.67
CA VAL A 46 -2.10 19.49 7.47
C VAL A 46 -0.97 18.93 6.63
N HIS A 47 -1.12 17.67 6.23
CA HIS A 47 -0.23 17.04 5.27
C HIS A 47 -0.68 17.41 3.85
N ASN A 48 0.29 17.51 2.93
CA ASN A 48 0.02 17.83 1.54
C ASN A 48 -0.88 16.75 0.92
N ALA A 49 -2.01 17.15 0.32
CA ALA A 49 -3.01 16.23 -0.24
C ALA A 49 -2.44 15.29 -1.33
N ASN A 50 -1.34 15.72 -1.98
CA ASN A 50 -0.62 14.97 -3.01
C ASN A 50 0.70 14.35 -2.51
N CYS A 51 0.89 14.15 -1.20
CA CYS A 51 2.11 13.55 -0.66
C CYS A 51 2.42 12.17 -1.27
N CYS A 52 1.40 11.46 -1.75
CA CYS A 52 1.56 10.22 -2.49
C CYS A 52 0.36 10.06 -3.43
N ASP A 53 0.57 10.09 -4.74
CA ASP A 53 -0.49 10.02 -5.75
C ASP A 53 -1.04 8.58 -5.91
N PHE A 54 -1.38 7.94 -4.77
CA PHE A 54 -1.94 6.59 -4.70
C PHE A 54 -3.31 6.52 -5.38
N VAL A 55 -4.07 7.62 -5.39
CA VAL A 55 -5.39 7.69 -6.04
C VAL A 55 -5.29 7.53 -7.55
N ASN A 56 -4.35 8.22 -8.20
CA ASN A 56 -4.16 8.09 -9.65
C ASN A 56 -3.57 6.73 -10.04
N THR A 57 -2.75 6.13 -9.16
CA THR A 57 -2.05 4.87 -9.48
C THR A 57 -2.86 3.63 -9.12
N TYR A 58 -3.59 3.67 -8.00
CA TYR A 58 -4.28 2.51 -7.40
C TYR A 58 -5.76 2.78 -7.12
N GLY A 59 -6.28 3.99 -7.31
CA GLY A 59 -7.64 4.36 -6.90
C GLY A 59 -7.77 4.53 -5.38
N ASP A 60 -8.97 4.26 -4.85
CA ASP A 60 -9.24 4.27 -3.41
C ASP A 60 -8.50 3.11 -2.72
N ILE A 61 -7.26 3.36 -2.29
CA ILE A 61 -6.40 2.33 -1.71
C ILE A 61 -6.91 1.82 -0.36
N GLU A 62 -7.59 2.66 0.42
CA GLU A 62 -8.18 2.28 1.69
C GLU A 62 -9.28 1.24 1.45
N LYS A 63 -10.20 1.52 0.53
CA LYS A 63 -11.23 0.56 0.12
C LYS A 63 -10.61 -0.74 -0.39
N LYS A 64 -9.57 -0.67 -1.22
CA LYS A 64 -8.89 -1.87 -1.74
C LYS A 64 -8.20 -2.68 -0.65
N PHE A 65 -7.60 -2.04 0.35
CA PHE A 65 -7.03 -2.75 1.48
C PHE A 65 -8.10 -3.38 2.38
N ILE A 66 -9.25 -2.75 2.54
CA ILE A 66 -10.39 -3.36 3.24
C ILE A 66 -10.90 -4.59 2.47
N GLU A 67 -11.13 -4.46 1.16
CA GLU A 67 -11.58 -5.55 0.28
C GLU A 67 -10.54 -6.68 0.16
N GLY A 68 -9.26 -6.32 0.12
CA GLY A 68 -8.11 -7.22 0.18
C GLY A 68 -7.91 -7.90 1.53
N GLY A 69 -8.65 -7.48 2.56
CA GLY A 69 -8.55 -8.01 3.91
C GLY A 69 -7.27 -7.59 4.63
N TRP A 70 -6.61 -6.51 4.22
CA TRP A 70 -5.40 -5.96 4.83
C TRP A 70 -5.66 -5.00 5.99
N VAL A 71 -6.91 -4.65 6.27
CA VAL A 71 -7.26 -3.81 7.42
C VAL A 71 -7.84 -4.67 8.53
N ASP A 72 -7.30 -4.55 9.74
CA ASP A 72 -7.89 -5.12 10.94
C ASP A 72 -9.22 -4.42 11.24
N LYS A 73 -10.33 -5.17 11.25
CA LYS A 73 -11.67 -4.60 11.41
C LYS A 73 -11.95 -4.10 12.83
N THR A 74 -11.16 -4.52 13.81
CA THR A 74 -11.31 -4.13 15.22
C THR A 74 -10.53 -2.85 15.49
N THR A 75 -9.29 -2.78 15.02
CA THR A 75 -8.39 -1.64 15.31
C THR A 75 -8.38 -0.59 14.21
N GLY A 76 -8.84 -0.93 13.00
CA GLY A 76 -8.76 -0.08 11.80
C GLY A 76 -7.35 0.03 11.23
N LYS A 77 -6.37 -0.71 11.76
CA LYS A 77 -4.98 -0.62 11.32
C LYS A 77 -4.73 -1.46 10.07
N VAL A 78 -3.90 -0.94 9.18
CA VAL A 78 -3.36 -1.71 8.05
C VAL A 78 -2.38 -2.74 8.59
N GLN A 79 -2.50 -3.96 8.12
CA GLN A 79 -1.64 -5.09 8.43
C GLN A 79 -0.96 -5.58 7.16
N TYR A 80 0.21 -6.18 7.31
CA TYR A 80 0.91 -6.88 6.23
C TYR A 80 1.27 -8.29 6.67
N LEU A 81 1.54 -9.15 5.70
CA LEU A 81 2.09 -10.47 5.94
C LEU A 81 3.62 -10.35 5.89
N ASP A 82 4.28 -10.60 7.02
CA ASP A 82 5.74 -10.48 7.11
C ASP A 82 6.41 -11.54 6.22
N PRO A 83 7.29 -11.15 5.28
CA PRO A 83 7.94 -12.11 4.37
C PRO A 83 8.90 -13.10 5.04
N PHE A 84 9.32 -12.85 6.28
CA PHE A 84 10.33 -13.64 6.96
C PHE A 84 9.74 -14.69 7.91
N ASP A 85 8.58 -14.41 8.50
CA ASP A 85 7.94 -15.31 9.48
C ASP A 85 6.45 -15.58 9.23
N GLU A 86 5.86 -14.98 8.19
CA GLU A 86 4.45 -15.15 7.79
C GLU A 86 3.43 -14.79 8.85
N VAL A 87 3.86 -14.05 9.87
CA VAL A 87 2.93 -13.53 10.83
C VAL A 87 2.33 -12.27 10.24
N ARG A 88 0.99 -12.21 10.26
CA ARG A 88 0.27 -10.98 9.96
C ARG A 88 0.48 -10.01 11.12
N LYS A 89 1.03 -8.84 10.80
CA LYS A 89 1.41 -7.81 11.78
C LYS A 89 0.82 -6.48 11.35
N ASP A 90 0.64 -5.58 12.32
CA ASP A 90 0.43 -4.17 12.03
C ASP A 90 1.56 -3.68 11.11
N PHE A 91 1.21 -2.82 10.16
CA PHE A 91 2.21 -2.19 9.30
C PHE A 91 3.19 -1.39 10.18
N PRO A 92 4.51 -1.57 10.00
CA PRO A 92 5.49 -1.02 10.93
C PRO A 92 5.50 0.51 10.93
N ASP A 93 5.41 1.10 12.12
CA ASP A 93 5.52 2.56 12.30
C ASP A 93 6.88 3.07 11.81
N GLY A 94 6.88 4.20 11.10
CA GLY A 94 8.08 4.81 10.54
C GLY A 94 8.64 4.15 9.27
N ALA A 95 8.09 3.00 8.83
CA ALA A 95 8.47 2.42 7.55
C ALA A 95 7.84 3.19 6.39
N SER A 96 8.59 3.38 5.30
CA SER A 96 8.02 3.88 4.05
C SER A 96 7.07 2.85 3.48
N ALA A 97 5.78 3.19 3.39
CA ALA A 97 4.76 2.30 2.83
C ALA A 97 4.90 2.17 1.30
N SER A 98 4.55 1.00 0.78
CA SER A 98 4.38 0.74 -0.64
C SER A 98 3.22 -0.25 -0.85
N VAL A 99 2.63 -0.19 -2.04
CA VAL A 99 1.66 -1.18 -2.50
C VAL A 99 2.41 -2.15 -3.42
N ASP A 100 2.49 -3.42 -3.05
CA ASP A 100 3.06 -4.47 -3.89
C ASP A 100 1.97 -5.11 -4.74
N HIS A 101 2.28 -5.31 -6.03
CA HIS A 101 1.51 -6.18 -6.91
C HIS A 101 2.04 -7.61 -6.75
N ILE A 102 1.24 -8.50 -6.15
CA ILE A 102 1.62 -9.89 -5.89
C ILE A 102 2.00 -10.58 -7.21
N LEU A 103 1.19 -10.42 -8.25
CA LEU A 103 1.56 -10.61 -9.64
C LEU A 103 1.95 -9.24 -10.25
N PRO A 104 3.23 -9.00 -10.59
CA PRO A 104 3.66 -7.74 -11.18
C PRO A 104 3.07 -7.56 -12.59
N LYS A 105 3.00 -6.31 -13.07
CA LYS A 105 2.40 -5.95 -14.37
C LYS A 105 2.88 -6.83 -15.55
N ASN A 106 4.18 -7.09 -15.66
CA ASN A 106 4.74 -7.95 -16.71
C ASN A 106 4.41 -9.44 -16.55
N GLY A 107 3.86 -9.85 -15.41
CA GLY A 107 3.30 -11.17 -15.22
C GLY A 107 1.99 -11.37 -15.99
N PHE A 108 1.22 -10.29 -16.19
CA PHE A 108 -0.05 -10.33 -16.93
C PHE A 108 0.16 -10.53 -18.44
N ASP A 109 1.31 -10.13 -18.98
CA ASP A 109 1.69 -10.40 -20.39
C ASP A 109 1.70 -11.90 -20.73
N LYS A 110 1.76 -12.77 -19.70
CA LYS A 110 1.73 -14.23 -19.86
C LYS A 110 0.30 -14.81 -19.87
N ILE A 111 -0.72 -14.00 -19.59
CA ILE A 111 -2.11 -14.42 -19.60
C ILE A 111 -2.63 -14.26 -21.04
N THR A 112 -2.95 -15.39 -21.67
CA THR A 112 -3.44 -15.41 -23.05
C THR A 112 -4.67 -14.51 -23.22
N GLY A 113 -4.58 -13.54 -24.13
CA GLY A 113 -5.69 -12.62 -24.45
C GLY A 113 -5.80 -11.41 -23.55
N PHE A 114 -4.96 -11.27 -22.51
CA PHE A 114 -4.94 -10.09 -21.65
C PHE A 114 -4.62 -8.80 -22.43
N ASP A 115 -3.69 -8.90 -23.38
CA ASP A 115 -3.28 -7.82 -24.29
C ASP A 115 -4.42 -7.31 -25.19
N ARG A 116 -5.46 -8.13 -25.40
CA ARG A 116 -6.63 -7.80 -26.23
C ARG A 116 -7.74 -7.10 -25.44
N LEU A 117 -7.65 -7.05 -24.12
CA LEU A 117 -8.63 -6.37 -23.28
C LEU A 117 -8.50 -4.85 -23.43
N PRO A 118 -9.59 -4.06 -23.26
CA PRO A 118 -9.49 -2.61 -23.13
C PRO A 118 -8.53 -2.22 -22.00
N LYS A 119 -7.82 -1.09 -22.15
CA LYS A 119 -6.82 -0.65 -21.16
C LYS A 119 -7.40 -0.49 -19.76
N GLU A 120 -8.62 0.02 -19.68
CA GLU A 120 -9.34 0.23 -18.43
C GLU A 120 -9.62 -1.10 -17.72
N VAL A 121 -9.91 -2.16 -18.48
CA VAL A 121 -10.11 -3.51 -17.97
C VAL A 121 -8.77 -4.13 -17.54
N GLN A 122 -7.71 -3.94 -18.31
CA GLN A 122 -6.36 -4.37 -17.92
C GLN A 122 -5.92 -3.73 -16.60
N GLU A 123 -6.11 -2.41 -16.47
CA GLU A 123 -5.77 -1.65 -15.27
C GLU A 123 -6.62 -2.06 -14.06
N ALA A 124 -7.91 -2.31 -14.25
CA ALA A 124 -8.79 -2.82 -13.20
C ALA A 124 -8.32 -4.20 -12.69
N PHE A 125 -7.91 -5.08 -13.60
CA PHE A 125 -7.44 -6.43 -13.27
C PHE A 125 -6.06 -6.42 -12.60
N ILE A 126 -5.15 -5.56 -13.08
CA ILE A 126 -3.82 -5.36 -12.46
C ILE A 126 -3.97 -4.79 -11.04
N ASN A 127 -4.88 -3.83 -10.85
CA ASN A 127 -5.10 -3.15 -9.58
C ASN A 127 -6.24 -3.77 -8.75
N ASP A 128 -6.61 -5.02 -9.01
CA ASP A 128 -7.61 -5.76 -8.23
C ASP A 128 -7.14 -5.87 -6.76
N PRO A 129 -8.01 -5.66 -5.76
CA PRO A 129 -7.67 -5.79 -4.34
C PRO A 129 -6.93 -7.09 -3.98
N MET A 130 -7.22 -8.21 -4.67
CA MET A 130 -6.57 -9.50 -4.44
C MET A 130 -5.15 -9.58 -4.99
N ASN A 131 -4.77 -8.67 -5.90
CA ASN A 131 -3.41 -8.56 -6.41
C ASN A 131 -2.57 -7.55 -5.64
N LEU A 132 -3.15 -6.79 -4.72
CA LEU A 132 -2.45 -5.76 -3.96
C LEU A 132 -2.18 -6.24 -2.54
N GLN A 133 -0.97 -5.99 -2.03
CA GLN A 133 -0.65 -6.12 -0.61
C GLN A 133 0.16 -4.91 -0.12
N PRO A 134 -0.03 -4.47 1.14
CA PRO A 134 0.88 -3.52 1.74
C PRO A 134 2.23 -4.20 2.00
N LEU A 135 3.32 -3.50 1.70
CA LEU A 135 4.66 -3.99 1.97
C LEU A 135 5.62 -2.80 2.22
N PRO A 136 6.56 -2.89 3.19
CA PRO A 136 7.62 -1.90 3.32
C PRO A 136 8.36 -1.67 2.00
N LYS A 137 8.65 -0.41 1.68
CA LYS A 137 9.20 -0.01 0.38
C LYS A 137 10.51 -0.71 0.05
N GLU A 138 11.40 -0.91 1.02
CA GLU A 138 12.65 -1.66 0.81
C GLU A 138 12.40 -3.13 0.46
N LEU A 139 11.41 -3.78 1.07
CA LEU A 139 11.02 -5.16 0.79
C LEU A 139 10.35 -5.27 -0.59
N ASN A 140 9.47 -4.32 -0.92
CA ASN A 140 8.85 -4.24 -2.25
C ASN A 140 9.91 -4.06 -3.35
N SER A 141 10.90 -3.20 -3.11
CA SER A 141 12.01 -2.97 -4.03
C SER A 141 12.88 -4.24 -4.19
N SER A 142 13.13 -4.95 -3.09
CA SER A 142 13.87 -6.23 -3.07
C SER A 142 13.15 -7.33 -3.86
N LYS A 143 11.82 -7.45 -3.69
CA LYS A 143 10.97 -8.37 -4.47
C LYS A 143 11.05 -8.00 -5.96
N GLY A 144 10.72 -6.76 -6.29
CA GLY A 144 10.69 -6.27 -7.67
C GLY A 144 9.69 -7.06 -8.52
N LYS A 145 10.10 -7.45 -9.74
CA LYS A 145 9.24 -8.16 -10.71
C LYS A 145 9.27 -9.68 -10.58
N LYS A 146 9.74 -10.23 -9.46
CA LYS A 146 9.87 -11.67 -9.27
C LYS A 146 8.49 -12.31 -9.08
N VAL A 147 8.31 -13.49 -9.66
CA VAL A 147 7.09 -14.30 -9.55
C VAL A 147 7.44 -15.70 -9.08
N GLU A 148 6.62 -16.31 -8.24
CA GLU A 148 6.88 -17.66 -7.71
C GLU A 148 6.38 -18.76 -8.66
N THR A 149 5.58 -18.39 -9.66
CA THR A 149 5.06 -19.30 -10.67
C THR A 149 6.08 -19.51 -11.79
N GLY A 150 6.62 -20.73 -11.87
CA GLY A 150 7.53 -21.14 -12.95
C GLY A 150 8.90 -20.46 -12.94
N THR A 151 9.31 -19.84 -11.83
CA THR A 151 10.65 -19.26 -11.67
C THR A 151 11.18 -19.51 -10.26
N ASP A 152 12.42 -19.09 -10.01
CA ASP A 152 13.04 -19.13 -8.69
C ASP A 152 12.43 -18.15 -7.68
N GLY A 153 11.68 -17.14 -8.13
CA GLY A 153 10.98 -16.23 -7.25
C GLY A 153 11.88 -15.38 -6.35
N TRP A 154 11.30 -14.78 -5.32
CA TRP A 154 11.96 -13.94 -4.33
C TRP A 154 12.47 -14.79 -3.17
N LYS A 155 13.68 -15.35 -3.30
CA LYS A 155 14.28 -16.24 -2.28
C LYS A 155 14.95 -15.51 -1.11
N MET A 156 15.44 -14.29 -1.33
CA MET A 156 16.29 -13.60 -0.36
C MET A 156 16.13 -12.08 -0.40
N TYR A 157 16.13 -11.47 0.76
CA TYR A 157 16.38 -10.05 0.93
C TYR A 157 17.89 -9.80 1.08
N VAL A 158 18.52 -9.52 -0.06
CA VAL A 158 19.99 -9.46 -0.18
C VAL A 158 20.61 -8.40 0.75
N LYS A 159 19.95 -7.26 0.96
CA LYS A 159 20.48 -6.16 1.79
C LYS A 159 20.81 -6.60 3.23
N GLU A 160 20.02 -7.52 3.78
CA GLU A 160 20.19 -8.02 5.16
C GLU A 160 20.59 -9.50 5.21
N GLY A 161 20.80 -10.15 4.07
CA GLY A 161 21.12 -11.58 4.01
C GLY A 161 20.03 -12.49 4.59
N LYS A 162 18.77 -12.05 4.57
CA LYS A 162 17.64 -12.80 5.12
C LYS A 162 16.93 -13.60 4.05
N GLU A 163 16.70 -14.88 4.29
CA GLU A 163 15.87 -15.71 3.43
C GLU A 163 14.40 -15.33 3.55
N ILE A 164 13.68 -15.37 2.42
CA ILE A 164 12.23 -15.19 2.41
C ILE A 164 11.59 -16.53 2.73
N SER A 165 10.61 -16.51 3.64
CA SER A 165 9.98 -17.72 4.15
C SER A 165 9.40 -18.58 3.01
N PRO A 166 9.65 -19.90 3.00
CA PRO A 166 9.10 -20.80 1.99
C PRO A 166 7.58 -20.73 1.91
N GLU A 167 6.89 -20.59 3.03
CA GLU A 167 5.43 -20.59 3.09
C GLU A 167 4.86 -19.21 2.66
N TYR A 168 5.58 -18.10 2.85
CA TYR A 168 5.27 -16.78 2.29
C TYR A 168 5.33 -16.85 0.76
N ARG A 169 6.38 -17.48 0.24
CA ARG A 169 6.52 -17.71 -1.20
C ARG A 169 5.42 -18.64 -1.73
N ALA A 170 5.03 -19.67 -0.97
CA ALA A 170 3.90 -20.51 -1.32
C ALA A 170 2.57 -19.71 -1.36
N HIS A 171 2.37 -18.78 -0.42
CA HIS A 171 1.24 -17.86 -0.41
C HIS A 171 1.22 -16.98 -1.67
N LEU A 172 2.33 -16.31 -2.00
CA LEU A 172 2.43 -15.51 -3.23
C LEU A 172 2.12 -16.36 -4.48
N LYS A 173 2.68 -17.57 -4.56
CA LYS A 173 2.44 -18.49 -5.67
C LYS A 173 0.97 -18.82 -5.83
N LYS A 174 0.28 -19.13 -4.72
CA LYS A 174 -1.15 -19.45 -4.71
C LYS A 174 -1.99 -18.28 -5.22
N VAL A 175 -1.70 -17.05 -4.76
CA VAL A 175 -2.41 -15.85 -5.21
C VAL A 175 -2.14 -15.57 -6.68
N GLN A 176 -0.89 -15.64 -7.14
CA GLN A 176 -0.51 -15.47 -8.56
C GLN A 176 -1.25 -16.48 -9.45
N GLN A 177 -1.33 -17.75 -9.05
CA GLN A 177 -2.07 -18.77 -9.79
C GLN A 177 -3.56 -18.47 -9.88
N GLU A 178 -4.18 -18.00 -8.79
CA GLU A 178 -5.60 -17.65 -8.80
C GLU A 178 -5.89 -16.44 -9.71
N ILE A 179 -5.03 -15.42 -9.71
CA ILE A 179 -5.15 -14.26 -10.61
C ILE A 179 -5.04 -14.71 -12.08
N ILE A 180 -4.01 -15.51 -12.40
CA ILE A 180 -3.83 -16.05 -13.75
C ILE A 180 -5.06 -16.89 -14.16
N ARG A 181 -5.58 -17.73 -13.27
CA ARG A 181 -6.76 -18.56 -13.53
C ARG A 181 -8.02 -17.73 -13.80
N ARG A 182 -8.21 -16.62 -13.09
CA ARG A 182 -9.35 -15.71 -13.30
C ARG A 182 -9.28 -15.02 -14.66
N GLY A 183 -8.08 -14.72 -15.15
CA GLY A 183 -7.89 -14.12 -16.48
C GLY A 183 -8.12 -15.07 -17.66
N LEU A 184 -8.26 -16.38 -17.41
CA LEU A 184 -8.53 -17.40 -18.43
C LEU A 184 -10.03 -17.77 -18.54
N ARG A 185 -10.90 -17.12 -17.76
CA ARG A 185 -12.36 -17.32 -17.79
C ARG A 185 -13.04 -16.16 -18.48
#